data_AF-A0A183F9P1-F1
#
_entry.id   AF-A0A183F9P1-F1
#
_cell.length_a   1.000
_cell.length_b   1.000
_cell.length_c   1.000
_cell.angle_alpha   90.00
_cell.angle_beta   90.00
_cell.angle_gamma   90.00
#
_symmetry.space_group_name_H-M   'P 1'
#
loop_
_entity.id
_entity.type
_entity.pdbx_description
1 polymer ?
#
loop_
_entity_poly.entity_id
_entity_poly.type
_entity_poly.pdbx_seq_one_letter_code
_entity_poly.pdbx_strand_id
1 'polypeptide(L)' 'MAASRKLYNVVFVLGPPGSGKGTQCLKIQENLGFVHLSAGDLLRAERQRQGSQFGQLIENHITNGTIVPVEITCKLLENV' A
#
# COMPACT_ATOMS: atom_id res chain seq x y z
N MET A 1 14.05 27.95 -12.81
CA MET A 1 14.62 26.62 -13.03
C MET A 1 13.67 25.60 -12.43
N ALA A 2 13.04 24.75 -13.24
CA ALA A 2 12.28 23.61 -12.70
C ALA A 2 13.28 22.59 -12.14
N ALA A 3 13.10 22.17 -10.89
CA ALA A 3 13.94 21.14 -10.28
C ALA A 3 13.87 19.85 -11.13
N SER A 4 15.02 19.27 -11.45
CA SER A 4 15.09 17.97 -12.12
C SER A 4 14.41 16.92 -11.25
N ARG A 5 13.21 16.50 -11.62
CA ARG A 5 12.41 15.55 -10.85
C ARG A 5 12.99 14.15 -11.05
N LYS A 6 13.49 13.55 -9.97
CA LYS A 6 13.96 12.16 -10.00
C LYS A 6 12.76 11.25 -10.31
N LEU A 7 12.84 10.51 -11.41
CA LEU A 7 11.86 9.50 -11.77
C LEU A 7 12.27 8.16 -11.15
N TYR A 8 11.28 7.40 -10.69
CA TYR A 8 11.47 6.07 -10.09
C TYR A 8 10.84 5.01 -10.99
N ASN A 9 11.48 3.86 -11.08
CA ASN A 9 10.85 2.68 -11.68
C ASN A 9 9.85 2.10 -10.69
N VAL A 10 8.59 1.96 -11.12
CA VAL A 10 7.49 1.46 -10.29
C VAL A 10 6.96 0.16 -10.90
N VAL A 11 6.83 -0.88 -10.08
CA VAL A 11 6.29 -2.17 -10.48
C VAL A 11 5.05 -2.48 -9.64
N PHE A 12 3.91 -2.66 -10.30
CA PHE A 12 2.68 -3.09 -9.64
C PHE A 12 2.64 -4.62 -9.56
N VAL A 13 2.56 -5.15 -8.34
CA VAL A 13 2.43 -6.59 -8.09
C VAL A 13 1.00 -6.91 -7.69
N LEU A 14 0.26 -7.58 -8.59
CA LEU A 14 -1.16 -7.88 -8.44
C LEU A 14 -1.42 -9.39 -8.29
N GLY A 15 -2.55 -9.76 -7.70
CA GLY A 15 -2.93 -11.15 -7.46
C GLY A 15 -3.90 -11.31 -6.29
N PRO A 16 -4.63 -12.43 -6.19
CA PRO A 16 -5.68 -12.64 -5.19
C PRO A 16 -5.13 -12.66 -3.75
N PRO A 17 -5.97 -12.49 -2.71
CA PRO A 17 -5.57 -12.73 -1.33
C PRO A 17 -4.93 -14.11 -1.16
N GLY A 18 -3.86 -14.21 -0.36
CA GLY A 18 -3.16 -15.48 -0.12
C GLY A 18 -2.22 -15.96 -1.24
N SER A 19 -2.15 -15.30 -2.41
CA SER A 19 -1.27 -15.69 -3.53
C SER A 19 0.25 -15.54 -3.30
N GLY A 20 0.67 -15.04 -2.13
CA GLY A 20 2.10 -14.90 -1.79
C GLY A 20 2.79 -13.65 -2.34
N LYS A 21 2.05 -12.63 -2.79
CA LYS A 21 2.63 -11.34 -3.29
C LYS A 21 3.65 -10.74 -2.34
N GLY A 22 3.29 -10.57 -1.06
CA GLY A 22 4.20 -9.99 -0.05
C GLY A 22 5.48 -10.80 0.10
N THR A 23 5.38 -12.13 0.12
CA THR A 23 6.54 -13.03 0.15
C THR A 23 7.46 -12.82 -1.05
N GLN A 24 6.91 -12.64 -2.26
CA GLN A 24 7.72 -12.36 -3.45
C GLN A 24 8.29 -10.95 -3.44
N CYS A 25 7.53 -9.95 -3.00
CA CYS A 25 8.02 -8.56 -2.90
C CYS A 25 9.19 -8.43 -1.92
N LEU A 26 9.18 -9.16 -0.80
CA LEU A 26 10.32 -9.21 0.12
C LEU A 26 11.59 -9.74 -0.57
N LYS A 27 11.46 -10.83 -1.33
CA LYS A 27 12.59 -11.35 -2.13
C LYS A 27 13.06 -10.36 -3.20
N ILE A 28 12.14 -9.64 -3.84
CA ILE A 28 12.49 -8.60 -4.83
C ILE A 28 13.25 -7.47 -4.15
N GLN A 29 12.83 -7.02 -2.97
CA GLN A 29 13.55 -6.03 -2.18
C GLN A 29 14.97 -6.49 -1.82
N GLU A 30 15.09 -7.70 -1.27
CA GLU A 30 16.38 -8.27 -0.84
C GLU A 30 17.36 -8.48 -2.01
N ASN A 31 16.87 -8.99 -3.15
CA ASN A 31 17.74 -9.40 -4.26
C ASN A 31 17.94 -8.32 -5.34
N LEU A 32 17.01 -7.37 -5.49
CA LEU A 32 17.02 -6.38 -6.57
C LEU A 32 17.07 -4.92 -6.06
N GLY A 33 17.07 -4.70 -4.74
CA GLY A 33 17.22 -3.37 -4.15
C GLY A 33 16.00 -2.46 -4.31
N PHE A 34 14.82 -3.02 -4.58
CA PHE A 34 13.57 -2.27 -4.59
C PHE A 34 13.08 -1.99 -3.17
N VAL A 35 12.26 -0.95 -3.02
CA VAL A 35 11.49 -0.70 -1.78
C VAL A 35 10.12 -1.34 -1.93
N HIS A 36 9.74 -2.19 -0.98
CA HIS A 36 8.41 -2.79 -0.95
C HIS A 36 7.40 -1.87 -0.26
N LEU A 37 6.44 -1.35 -1.03
CA LEU A 37 5.30 -0.58 -0.53
C LEU A 37 4.01 -1.42 -0.64
N SER A 38 3.45 -1.80 0.50
CA SER A 38 2.24 -2.63 0.57
C SER A 38 1.02 -1.80 0.94
N ALA A 39 0.18 -1.47 -0.06
CA ALA A 39 -1.09 -0.79 0.17
C ALA A 39 -1.97 -1.52 1.21
N GLY A 40 -1.97 -2.85 1.18
CA GLY A 40 -2.72 -3.66 2.14
C GLY A 40 -2.21 -3.51 3.57
N ASP A 41 -0.90 -3.45 3.78
CA ASP A 41 -0.33 -3.24 5.12
C ASP A 41 -0.62 -1.84 5.64
N LEU A 42 -0.49 -0.82 4.79
CA LEU A 42 -0.83 0.56 5.14
C LEU A 42 -2.30 0.71 5.55
N LEU A 43 -3.22 0.10 4.80
CA LEU A 43 -4.64 0.10 5.15
C LEU A 43 -4.91 -0.61 6.48
N ARG A 44 -4.29 -1.78 6.71
CA ARG A 44 -4.43 -2.51 7.98
C ARG A 44 -3.88 -1.73 9.18
N ALA A 45 -2.75 -1.04 9.00
CA ALA A 45 -2.16 -0.19 10.01
C ALA A 45 -3.03 1.04 10.30
N GLU A 46 -3.51 1.73 9.25
CA GLU A 46 -4.37 2.90 9.38
C GLU A 46 -5.70 2.56 10.07
N ARG A 47 -6.26 1.37 9.78
CA ARG A 47 -7.42 0.84 10.49
C ARG A 47 -7.19 0.74 12.00
N GLN A 48 -6.02 0.26 12.42
CA GLN A 48 -5.69 0.03 13.82
C GLN A 48 -5.24 1.31 14.55
N ARG A 49 -5.00 2.39 13.82
CA ARG A 49 -4.49 3.65 14.36
C ARG A 49 -5.58 4.38 15.15
N GLN A 50 -5.33 4.59 16.44
CA GLN A 50 -6.22 5.38 17.30
C GLN A 50 -6.41 6.80 16.76
N GLY A 51 -7.66 7.27 16.76
CA GLY A 51 -8.03 8.58 16.23
C GLY A 51 -7.93 8.70 14.71
N SER A 52 -7.84 7.59 13.97
CA SER A 52 -7.92 7.64 12.51
C SER A 52 -9.32 8.07 12.06
N GLN A 53 -9.35 9.10 11.20
CA GLN A 53 -10.57 9.51 10.48
C GLN A 53 -11.03 8.49 9.44
N PHE A 54 -10.15 7.56 9.03
CA PHE A 54 -10.43 6.54 8.00
C PHE A 54 -10.62 5.14 8.58
N GLY A 55 -10.31 4.93 9.87
CA GLY A 55 -10.22 3.58 10.44
C GLY A 55 -11.50 2.75 10.28
N GLN A 56 -12.66 3.34 10.59
CA GLN A 56 -13.95 2.66 10.46
C GLN A 56 -14.33 2.39 9.00
N LEU A 57 -14.05 3.34 8.10
CA LEU A 57 -14.32 3.18 6.67
C LEU A 57 -13.50 2.03 6.09
N ILE A 58 -12.20 1.98 6.42
CA ILE A 58 -11.30 0.91 6.00
C ILE A 58 -11.78 -0.44 6.54
N GLU A 59 -12.15 -0.52 7.82
CA GLU A 59 -12.68 -1.75 8.42
C GLU A 59 -13.92 -2.25 7.69
N ASN A 60 -14.89 -1.36 7.42
CA ASN A 60 -16.11 -1.73 6.71
C ASN A 60 -15.80 -2.31 5.31
N HIS A 61 -14.86 -1.72 4.57
CA HIS A 61 -14.50 -2.21 3.25
C HIS A 61 -13.76 -3.55 3.29
N ILE A 62 -12.79 -3.71 4.20
CA ILE A 62 -12.02 -4.94 4.37
C ILE A 62 -12.94 -6.10 4.77
N THR A 63 -13.82 -5.90 5.75
CA THR A 63 -14.74 -6.93 6.23
C THR A 63 -15.76 -7.34 5.18
N ASN A 64 -16.18 -6.41 4.31
CA ASN A 64 -17.11 -6.70 3.21
C ASN A 64 -16.42 -7.16 1.92
N GLY A 65 -15.08 -7.27 1.89
CA GLY A 65 -14.34 -7.65 0.69
C GLY A 65 -14.46 -6.64 -0.47
N THR A 66 -14.75 -5.38 -0.15
CA THR A 66 -14.89 -4.29 -1.14
C THR A 66 -13.63 -3.44 -1.18
N ILE A 67 -13.51 -2.63 -2.24
CA ILE A 67 -12.32 -1.79 -2.48
C ILE A 67 -12.44 -0.49 -1.67
N VAL A 68 -11.41 -0.17 -0.88
CA VAL A 68 -11.29 1.12 -0.20
C VAL A 68 -11.09 2.23 -1.25
N PRO A 69 -11.70 3.41 -1.10
CA PRO A 69 -11.50 4.54 -2.02
C PRO A 69 -10.02 4.80 -2.33
N VAL A 70 -9.73 4.99 -3.62
CA VAL A 70 -8.36 5.07 -4.14
C VAL A 70 -7.59 6.24 -3.52
N GLU A 71 -8.29 7.36 -3.27
CA GLU A 71 -7.73 8.58 -2.68
C GLU A 71 -7.12 8.32 -1.31
N ILE A 72 -7.73 7.45 -0.51
CA ILE A 72 -7.22 7.08 0.81
C ILE A 72 -5.95 6.25 0.66
N THR A 73 -5.97 5.28 -0.24
CA THR A 73 -4.81 4.40 -0.49
C THR A 73 -3.62 5.21 -1.01
N CYS A 74 -3.85 6.11 -1.97
CA CYS A 74 -2.83 7.03 -2.48
C CYS A 74 -2.28 7.94 -1.37
N LYS A 75 -3.14 8.51 -0.54
CA LYS A 75 -2.71 9.37 0.57
C LYS A 75 -1.87 8.62 1.60
N LEU A 76 -2.14 7.34 1.85
CA LEU A 76 -1.31 6.52 2.72
C LEU A 76 0.06 6.24 2.10
N LEU A 77 0.11 5.97 0.79
CA LEU A 77 1.37 5.74 0.05
C LEU A 77 2.27 6.98 -0.03
N GLU A 78 1.68 8.18 -0.10
CA GLU A 78 2.43 9.44 -0.13
C GLU A 78 3.13 9.78 1.19
N ASN A 79 2.67 9.21 2.30
CA ASN A 79 3.18 9.49 3.66
C ASN A 79 4.05 8.36 4.23
N VAL A 80 4.55 7.46 3.37
CA VAL A 80 5.48 6.38 3.76
C VAL A 80 6.90 6.90 3.91
#